data_AF-N6TYX4-F1
#
_entry.id   AF-N6TYX4-F1
#
_cell.length_a   1.000
_cell.length_b   1.000
_cell.length_c   1.000
_cell.angle_alpha   90.00
_cell.angle_beta   90.00
_cell.angle_gamma   90.00
#
_symmetry.space_group_name_H-M   'P 1'
#
loop_
_entity.id
_entity.type
_entity.pdbx_description
1 polymer ?
#
loop_
_entity_poly.entity_id
_entity_poly.type
_entity_poly.pdbx_seq_one_letter_code
_entity_poly.pdbx_strand_id
1 'polypeptide(L)' 'MACLNTLKQEIRTLEDIFGKHHERFQIVSASVDELSCRFIGKSGKKYIIHANITPRRAHLEQRIL' A
#
# COMPACT_ATOMS: atom_id res chain seq x y z
N MET A 1 3.19 18.74 -9.81
CA MET A 1 3.26 17.79 -8.69
C MET A 1 2.58 16.49 -9.08
N ALA A 2 3.32 15.53 -9.65
CA ALA A 2 2.75 14.30 -10.23
C ALA A 2 2.51 13.18 -9.19
N CYS A 3 3.15 13.25 -8.02
CA CYS A 3 3.24 12.11 -7.11
C CYS A 3 1.92 11.75 -6.41
N LEU A 4 1.12 12.73 -5.96
CA LEU A 4 -0.10 12.46 -5.20
C LEU A 4 -1.22 11.86 -6.05
N ASN A 5 -1.40 12.35 -7.28
CA ASN A 5 -2.48 11.90 -8.16
C ASN A 5 -2.21 10.48 -8.67
N THR A 6 -0.95 10.19 -9.02
CA THR A 6 -0.51 8.83 -9.37
C THR A 6 -0.68 7.88 -8.19
N LEU A 7 -0.25 8.27 -6.98
CA LEU A 7 -0.39 7.42 -5.79
C LEU A 7 -1.87 7.12 -5.47
N LYS A 8 -2.76 8.12 -5.58
CA LYS A 8 -4.21 7.90 -5.45
C LYS A 8 -4.77 6.93 -6.48
N GLN A 9 -4.29 6.97 -7.72
CA GLN A 9 -4.71 6.00 -8.74
C GLN A 9 -4.20 4.60 -8.42
N GLU A 10 -2.92 4.45 -8.05
CA GLU A 10 -2.35 3.17 -7.66
C GLU A 10 -3.07 2.54 -6.46
N ILE A 11 -3.41 3.34 -5.46
CA ILE A 11 -4.21 2.90 -4.30
C ILE A 11 -5.57 2.35 -4.75
N ARG A 12 -6.28 3.07 -5.63
CA ARG A 12 -7.57 2.60 -6.16
C ARG A 12 -7.42 1.30 -6.95
N THR A 13 -6.37 1.20 -7.77
CA THR A 13 -6.07 -0.02 -8.52
C THR A 13 -5.77 -1.19 -7.58
N LEU A 14 -5.01 -0.97 -6.51
CA LEU A 14 -4.75 -1.98 -5.49
C LEU A 14 -6.05 -2.45 -4.82
N GLU A 15 -6.93 -1.52 -4.42
CA GLU A 15 -8.24 -1.86 -3.81
C GLU A 15 -9.15 -2.66 -4.76
N ASP A 16 -9.12 -2.34 -6.05
CA ASP A 16 -9.91 -3.02 -7.08
C ASP A 16 -9.40 -4.45 -7.35
N ILE A 17 -8.08 -4.63 -7.46
CA ILE A 17 -7.45 -5.94 -7.67
C ILE A 17 -7.55 -6.82 -6.41
N PHE A 18 -7.33 -6.23 -5.24
CA PHE A 18 -7.23 -6.94 -3.96
C PHE A 18 -8.33 -6.54 -2.99
N GLY A 19 -9.57 -6.65 -3.46
CA GLY A 19 -10.75 -6.36 -2.66
C GLY A 19 -10.84 -7.18 -1.36
N LYS A 20 -11.76 -6.76 -0.48
CA LYS A 20 -11.96 -7.32 0.87
C LYS A 20 -12.27 -8.84 0.91
N HIS A 21 -12.60 -9.43 -0.23
CA HIS A 21 -13.02 -10.82 -0.36
C HIS A 21 -11.96 -11.72 -1.02
N HIS A 22 -10.79 -11.18 -1.37
CA HIS A 22 -9.75 -11.97 -1.98
C HIS A 22 -9.26 -13.08 -1.04
N GLU A 23 -9.03 -14.27 -1.57
CA GLU A 23 -8.80 -15.51 -0.80
C GLU A 23 -7.43 -15.56 -0.08
N ARG A 24 -6.51 -14.67 -0.42
CA ARG A 24 -5.11 -14.70 0.04
C ARG A 24 -4.60 -13.35 0.51
N PHE A 25 -5.06 -12.25 -0.12
CA PHE A 25 -4.61 -10.91 0.21
C PHE A 25 -5.75 -9.91 0.07
N GLN A 26 -6.24 -9.41 1.19
CA GLN A 26 -7.38 -8.50 1.27
C GLN A 26 -6.90 -7.13 1.70
N ILE A 27 -7.16 -6.10 0.91
CA ILE A 27 -6.97 -4.72 1.38
C ILE A 27 -8.13 -4.36 2.30
N VAL A 28 -7.80 -3.98 3.53
CA VAL A 28 -8.77 -3.58 4.56
C VAL A 28 -9.07 -2.09 4.43
N SER A 29 -8.00 -1.29 4.27
CA SER A 29 -8.05 0.15 4.05
C SER A 29 -6.78 0.57 3.31
N ALA A 30 -6.90 1.47 2.33
CA ALA A 30 -5.76 2.07 1.67
C ALA A 30 -5.95 3.59 1.54
N SER A 31 -4.95 4.35 1.95
CA SER A 31 -4.89 5.80 1.85
C SER A 31 -3.52 6.23 1.34
N VAL A 32 -3.37 7.54 1.13
CA VAL A 32 -2.13 8.15 0.60
C VAL A 32 -0.97 8.09 1.60
N ASP A 33 -1.27 7.87 2.87
CA ASP A 33 -0.35 7.86 4.00
C ASP A 33 -0.30 6.50 4.71
N GLU A 34 -1.30 5.63 4.55
CA GLU A 34 -1.32 4.32 5.19
C GLU A 34 -1.93 3.24 4.30
N LEU A 35 -1.44 2.01 4.45
CA LEU A 35 -1.97 0.83 3.79
C LEU A 35 -2.16 -0.28 4.82
N SER A 36 -3.40 -0.68 5.01
CA SER A 36 -3.79 -1.79 5.88
C SER A 36 -4.27 -2.96 5.03
N CYS A 37 -3.52 -4.06 5.06
CA CYS A 37 -3.85 -5.28 4.33
C CYS A 37 -3.87 -6.49 5.26
N ARG A 38 -4.62 -7.50 4.84
CA ARG A 38 -4.79 -8.76 5.55
C ARG A 38 -4.39 -9.91 4.64
N PHE A 39 -3.38 -10.64 5.05
CA PHE A 39 -2.94 -11.85 4.39
C PHE A 39 -3.60 -13.07 5.05
N ILE A 40 -4.14 -13.99 4.23
CA ILE A 40 -4.69 -15.26 4.70
C ILE A 40 -3.69 -16.37 4.39
N GLY A 41 -3.06 -16.89 5.45
CA GLY A 41 -2.13 -18.00 5.35
C GLY A 41 -2.82 -19.31 5.02
N LYS A 42 -2.03 -20.31 4.57
CA LYS A 42 -2.52 -21.64 4.14
C LYS A 42 -3.32 -22.39 5.22
N SER A 43 -3.15 -22.05 6.50
CA SER A 43 -3.89 -22.63 7.63
C SER A 43 -5.14 -21.84 8.03
N GLY A 44 -5.55 -20.83 7.25
CA GLY A 44 -6.64 -19.93 7.59
C GLY A 44 -6.26 -18.83 8.60
N LYS A 45 -5.01 -18.82 9.08
CA LYS A 45 -4.48 -17.75 9.94
C LYS A 45 -4.46 -16.43 9.18
N LYS A 46 -5.06 -15.40 9.77
CA LYS A 46 -5.14 -14.04 9.24
C LYS A 46 -4.00 -13.22 9.83
N TYR A 47 -3.19 -12.62 8.97
CA TYR A 47 -2.11 -11.72 9.34
C TYR A 47 -2.49 -10.32 8.89
N ILE A 48 -2.63 -9.40 9.83
CA ILE A 48 -2.96 -8.01 9.52
C ILE A 48 -1.65 -7.23 9.51
N ILE A 49 -1.41 -6.51 8.43
CA ILE A 49 -0.20 -5.72 8.19
C ILE A 49 -0.65 -4.27 8.03
N HIS A 50 -0.09 -3.40 8.86
CA HIS A 50 -0.28 -1.96 8.76
C HIS A 50 1.04 -1.35 8.29
N ALA A 51 1.01 -0.73 7.13
CA ALA A 51 2.14 -0.03 6.54
C ALA A 51 1.85 1.46 6.49
N ASN A 52 2.86 2.29 6.76
CA ASN A 52 2.79 3.74 6.60
C ASN A 52 3.54 4.13 5.32
N ILE A 53 2.87 4.87 4.45
CA ILE A 53 3.38 5.39 3.19
C ILE A 53 3.97 6.77 3.46
N THR A 54 5.26 6.79 3.74
CA THR A 54 6.00 8.06 3.83
C THR A 54 6.49 8.44 2.44
N PRO A 55 6.25 9.69 1.96
CA PRO A 55 6.88 10.18 0.75
C PRO A 55 8.39 10.23 0.98
N ARG A 56 9.10 9.17 0.61
CA ARG A 56 10.55 9.24 0.50
C ARG A 56 10.84 10.25 -0.59
N ARG A 57 11.34 11.41 -0.19
CA ARG A 57 12.17 12.25 -1.06
C ARG A 57 13.20 11.30 -1.68
N ALA A 58 13.03 10.93 -2.94
CA ALA A 58 14.03 10.24 -3.74
C ALA A 58 15.20 11.20 -4.08
N HIS A 59 15.61 12.01 -3.11
CA HIS A 59 16.72 12.96 -3.17
C HIS A 59 17.68 12.61 -2.03
N LEU A 60 18.41 11.51 -2.23
CA LEU A 60 19.67 11.28 -1.53
C LEU A 60 20.84 11.17 -2.54
N GLU A 61 20.70 11.86 -3.68
CA GLU A 61 21.75 12.06 -4.69
C GLU A 61 21.95 13.57 -4.98
N GLN A 62 22.01 14.38 -3.93
CA GLN A 62 22.76 15.64 -3.96
C GLN A 62 23.63 15.70 -2.70
N ARG A 63 24.51 14.70 -2.57
CA ARG A 63 25.71 14.90 -1.76
C ARG A 63 26.55 15.95 -2.48
N ILE A 64 26.70 17.07 -1.79
CA ILE A 64 27.69 18.11 -2.00
C ILE A 64 28.99 17.49 -2.55
N LEU A 65 29.33 17.82 -3.79
CA LEU A 65 30.68 17.94 -4.34
C LEU A 65 30.63 18.90 -5.52
#